data_AF-A0A9X2CR04-F1
#
_entry.id   AF-A0A9X2CR04-F1
#
_cell.length_a   1.000
_cell.length_b   1.000
_cell.length_c   1.000
_cell.angle_alpha   90.00
_cell.angle_beta   90.00
_cell.angle_gamma   90.00
#
_symmetry.space_group_name_H-M   'P 1'
#
loop_
_entity.id
_entity.type
_entity.pdbx_description
1 polymer ?
#
loop_
_entity_poly.entity_id
_entity_poly.type
_entity_poly.pdbx_seq_one_letter_code
_entity_poly.pdbx_strand_id
1 'polypeptide(L)'
;MTNLFAQKVGEAENPSKSRYILKLNTMKKLFLIPAMALLVVLGMSFTTLVSENDPEPNVQAQDYVLVNGNWQAIPEQACTGGDATCQVQFGQDGPVYDLYDEMDLNSLKQDSEGGPIIIQP
;
A
#
# COMPACT_ATOMS: atom_id res chain seq x y z
N MET A 1 61.37 -16.04 -43.65
CA MET A 1 61.24 -15.79 -45.10
C MET A 1 60.15 -16.69 -45.66
N THR A 2 59.44 -16.19 -46.70
CA THR A 2 58.52 -16.87 -47.64
C THR A 2 57.25 -17.51 -47.04
N ASN A 3 56.08 -16.87 -47.11
CA ASN A 3 55.11 -16.82 -48.23
C ASN A 3 54.68 -18.20 -48.74
N LEU A 4 53.38 -18.53 -48.70
CA LEU A 4 52.44 -18.48 -49.85
C LEU A 4 51.18 -19.33 -49.58
N PHE A 5 50.03 -18.67 -49.80
CA PHE A 5 48.75 -19.16 -50.31
C PHE A 5 48.59 -20.65 -50.67
N ALA A 6 47.48 -21.26 -50.23
CA ALA A 6 46.35 -21.64 -51.11
C ALA A 6 45.61 -22.91 -50.60
N GLN A 7 44.44 -22.68 -49.97
CA GLN A 7 43.13 -23.24 -50.33
C GLN A 7 43.08 -24.62 -51.02
N LYS A 8 42.45 -25.63 -50.37
CA LYS A 8 41.31 -26.35 -50.98
C LYS A 8 40.45 -27.06 -49.92
N VAL A 9 39.16 -26.86 -50.10
CA VAL A 9 38.01 -27.34 -49.33
C VAL A 9 37.71 -28.80 -49.67
N GLY A 10 37.29 -29.55 -48.64
CA GLY A 10 36.19 -30.50 -48.76
C GLY A 10 36.48 -31.92 -48.30
N GLU A 11 35.97 -32.29 -47.12
CA GLU A 11 35.31 -33.60 -46.97
C GLU A 11 34.24 -33.53 -45.85
N ALA A 12 33.12 -34.19 -46.11
CA ALA A 12 31.82 -33.92 -45.53
C ALA A 12 31.63 -34.47 -44.11
N GLU A 13 31.25 -33.61 -43.15
CA GLU A 13 30.76 -34.06 -41.84
C GLU A 13 29.22 -34.16 -41.84
N ASN A 14 28.74 -35.36 -41.52
CA ASN A 14 27.37 -35.84 -41.60
C ASN A 14 26.38 -35.05 -40.71
N PRO A 15 25.29 -34.46 -41.26
CA PRO A 15 24.36 -33.57 -40.53
C PRO A 15 23.44 -34.29 -39.53
N SER A 16 23.50 -35.62 -39.42
CA SER A 16 22.61 -36.41 -38.57
C SER A 16 22.90 -36.22 -37.07
N LYS A 17 24.17 -36.17 -36.68
CA LYS A 17 24.57 -36.15 -35.26
C LYS A 17 24.18 -34.85 -34.51
N SER A 18 24.12 -33.73 -35.24
CA SER A 18 23.76 -32.41 -34.71
C SER A 18 22.28 -32.32 -34.27
N ARG A 19 21.37 -33.01 -34.97
CA ARG A 19 19.93 -32.93 -34.70
C ARG A 19 19.53 -33.57 -33.36
N TYR A 20 20.25 -34.57 -32.89
CA TYR A 20 19.95 -35.25 -31.63
C TYR A 20 20.38 -34.44 -30.39
N ILE A 21 21.52 -33.75 -30.47
CA ILE A 21 21.99 -32.83 -29.40
C ILE A 21 21.02 -31.64 -29.26
N LEU A 22 20.53 -31.11 -30.38
CA LEU A 22 19.57 -29.99 -30.41
C LEU A 22 18.19 -30.34 -29.83
N LYS A 23 17.75 -31.60 -29.92
CA LYS A 23 16.44 -32.06 -29.38
C LYS A 23 16.45 -32.24 -27.86
N LEU A 24 17.59 -32.55 -27.24
CA LEU A 24 17.66 -32.85 -25.80
C LEU A 24 17.61 -31.59 -24.91
N ASN A 25 18.08 -30.44 -25.41
CA ASN A 25 18.14 -29.19 -24.63
C ASN A 25 16.78 -28.45 -24.61
N THR A 26 15.91 -28.68 -25.60
CA THR A 26 14.64 -27.96 -25.72
C THR A 26 13.56 -28.45 -24.75
N MET A 27 13.49 -29.76 -24.47
CA MET A 27 12.46 -30.33 -23.58
C MET A 27 12.67 -30.03 -22.08
N LYS A 28 13.85 -29.53 -21.65
CA LYS A 28 14.08 -29.10 -20.26
C LYS A 28 13.69 -27.64 -20.00
N LYS A 29 13.68 -26.79 -21.04
CA LYS A 29 13.39 -25.36 -20.90
C LYS A 29 11.89 -25.02 -20.99
N LEU A 30 11.05 -25.90 -21.53
CA LEU A 30 9.61 -25.66 -21.63
C LEU A 30 8.85 -25.81 -20.29
N PHE A 31 9.42 -26.47 -19.28
CA PHE A 31 8.78 -26.65 -17.97
C PHE A 31 8.98 -25.47 -17.02
N LEU A 32 9.93 -24.57 -17.31
CA LEU A 32 10.21 -23.38 -16.50
C LEU A 32 9.28 -22.20 -16.81
N ILE A 33 8.66 -22.19 -17.99
CA ILE A 33 7.81 -21.08 -18.44
C ILE A 33 6.52 -20.98 -17.61
N PRO A 34 5.79 -22.07 -17.28
CA PRO A 34 4.56 -21.98 -16.49
C PRO A 34 4.79 -21.52 -15.04
N ALA A 35 5.91 -21.94 -14.43
CA ALA A 35 6.23 -21.61 -13.04
C ALA A 35 6.59 -20.12 -12.85
N MET A 36 7.24 -19.50 -13.84
CA MET A 36 7.58 -18.08 -13.78
C MET A 36 6.35 -17.17 -13.96
N ALA A 37 5.37 -17.59 -14.79
CA ALA A 37 4.13 -16.83 -14.98
C ALA A 37 3.27 -16.74 -13.70
N LEU A 38 3.26 -17.80 -12.88
CA LEU A 38 2.53 -17.82 -11.61
C LEU A 38 3.13 -16.86 -10.56
N LEU A 39 4.46 -16.73 -10.53
CA LEU A 39 5.15 -15.80 -9.63
C LEU A 39 4.89 -14.32 -10.00
N VAL A 40 4.72 -14.01 -11.28
CA VAL A 40 4.41 -12.65 -11.75
C VAL A 40 2.99 -12.23 -11.34
N VAL A 41 2.01 -13.13 -11.43
CA VAL A 41 0.63 -12.85 -10.97
C VAL A 41 0.56 -12.65 -9.46
N LEU A 42 1.25 -13.49 -8.68
CA LEU A 42 1.29 -13.34 -7.22
C LEU A 42 2.08 -12.11 -6.75
N GLY A 43 3.06 -11.65 -7.54
CA GLY A 43 3.81 -10.41 -7.27
C GLY A 43 3.01 -9.13 -7.53
N MET A 44 2.01 -9.17 -8.43
CA MET A 44 1.14 -8.03 -8.73
C MET A 44 -0.04 -7.89 -7.76
N SER A 45 -0.35 -8.91 -6.94
CA SER A 45 -1.47 -8.86 -5.98
C SER A 45 -1.29 -7.83 -4.84
N PHE A 46 -0.11 -7.24 -4.67
CA PHE A 46 0.15 -6.22 -3.65
C PHE A 46 0.39 -4.81 -4.22
N THR A 47 0.26 -4.59 -5.53
CA THR A 47 0.46 -3.26 -6.12
C THR A 47 -0.81 -2.39 -6.10
N THR A 48 -1.88 -2.85 -5.44
CA THR A 48 -3.12 -2.09 -5.27
C THR A 48 -3.20 -1.48 -3.87
N LEU A 49 -2.16 -0.83 -3.39
CA LEU A 49 -2.24 0.04 -2.22
C LEU A 49 -1.44 1.28 -2.53
N VAL A 50 -2.14 2.41 -2.65
CA VAL A 50 -1.66 3.74 -3.09
C VAL A 50 -1.65 3.91 -4.61
N SER A 51 -2.82 4.27 -5.13
CA SER A 51 -2.92 4.99 -6.40
C SER A 51 -2.23 6.34 -6.22
N GLU A 52 -1.31 6.70 -7.10
CA GLU A 52 -0.69 8.04 -7.15
C GLU A 52 -1.71 9.15 -7.52
N ASN A 53 -2.97 8.76 -7.78
CA ASN A 53 -4.13 9.63 -7.96
C ASN A 53 -5.17 9.50 -6.85
N ASP A 54 -4.91 8.73 -5.79
CA ASP A 54 -5.61 9.03 -4.54
C ASP A 54 -5.12 10.43 -4.14
N PRO A 55 -6.01 11.42 -3.95
CA PRO A 55 -5.57 12.64 -3.28
C PRO A 55 -4.84 12.19 -2.03
N GLU A 56 -3.62 12.69 -1.78
CA GLU A 56 -2.95 12.54 -0.48
C GLU A 56 -4.07 12.56 0.55
N PRO A 57 -4.27 11.50 1.36
CA PRO A 57 -5.36 11.51 2.31
C PRO A 57 -5.14 12.83 3.03
N ASN A 58 -6.09 13.75 2.88
CA ASN A 58 -6.03 14.99 3.58
C ASN A 58 -6.20 14.51 5.02
N VAL A 59 -5.07 14.24 5.67
CA VAL A 59 -5.01 13.81 7.06
C VAL A 59 -5.33 15.10 7.82
N GLN A 60 -6.57 15.56 7.66
CA GLN A 60 -7.19 16.43 8.63
C GLN A 60 -7.11 15.61 9.90
N ALA A 61 -6.39 16.14 10.88
CA ALA A 61 -6.43 15.57 12.21
C ALA A 61 -7.90 15.44 12.61
N GLN A 62 -8.23 14.29 13.17
CA GLN A 62 -9.59 13.95 13.57
C GLN A 62 -9.56 13.82 15.08
N ASP A 63 -10.59 14.36 15.70
CA ASP A 63 -10.88 14.07 17.08
C ASP A 63 -11.93 12.96 17.15
N TYR A 64 -12.01 12.32 18.30
CA TYR A 64 -12.89 11.18 18.53
C TYR A 64 -13.83 11.46 19.68
N VAL A 65 -15.05 10.97 19.54
CA VAL A 65 -16.05 10.93 20.61
C VAL A 65 -16.52 9.50 20.83
N LEU A 66 -16.80 9.14 22.08
CA LEU A 66 -17.29 7.82 22.42
C LEU A 66 -18.82 7.82 22.52
N VAL A 67 -19.49 7.37 21.46
CA VAL A 67 -20.95 7.33 21.38
C VAL A 67 -21.43 5.89 21.56
N ASN A 68 -22.15 5.62 22.65
CA ASN A 68 -22.66 4.28 22.99
C ASN A 68 -21.56 3.19 22.96
N GLY A 69 -20.35 3.52 23.39
CA GLY A 69 -19.21 2.60 23.41
C GLY A 69 -18.49 2.41 22.07
N ASN A 70 -18.87 3.15 21.03
CA ASN A 70 -18.21 3.15 19.74
C ASN A 70 -17.51 4.49 19.50
N TRP A 71 -16.28 4.43 19.00
CA TRP A 71 -15.55 5.62 18.61
C TRP A 71 -16.08 6.18 17.29
N GLN A 72 -16.40 7.46 17.29
CA GLN A 72 -16.81 8.20 16.11
C GLN A 72 -15.83 9.35 15.88
N ALA A 73 -15.23 9.38 14.69
CA ALA A 73 -14.36 10.46 14.26
C ALA A 73 -15.18 11.71 13.90
N ILE A 74 -14.69 12.87 14.30
CA ILE A 74 -15.20 14.19 13.95
C ILE A 74 -14.03 15.10 13.57
N PRO A 75 -14.27 16.18 12.81
CA PRO A 75 -13.22 17.15 12.49
C PRO A 75 -12.54 17.65 13.77
N GLU A 76 -11.22 17.86 13.73
CA GLU A 76 -10.48 18.42 14.86
C GLU A 76 -11.11 19.70 15.38
N GLN A 77 -11.37 19.73 16.68
CA GLN A 77 -11.86 20.90 17.39
C GLN A 77 -10.68 21.64 18.01
N ALA A 78 -10.76 22.97 17.95
CA ALA A 78 -9.74 23.86 18.50
C ALA A 78 -9.86 23.99 20.02
N CYS A 79 -9.63 22.90 20.75
CA CYS A 79 -9.47 22.96 22.21
C CYS A 79 -8.15 23.65 22.54
N THR A 80 -8.18 24.62 23.45
CA THR A 80 -7.01 25.48 23.74
C THR A 80 -6.06 24.91 24.80
N GLY A 81 -6.37 23.72 25.36
CA GLY A 81 -5.70 23.16 26.53
C GLY A 81 -6.11 23.90 27.81
N GLY A 82 -5.99 23.26 28.98
CA GLY A 82 -6.38 23.89 30.25
C GLY A 82 -6.79 22.89 31.32
N ASP A 83 -7.55 23.36 32.31
CA ASP A 83 -8.01 22.53 33.44
C ASP A 83 -9.43 21.94 33.22
N ALA A 84 -10.15 22.41 32.20
CA ALA A 84 -11.49 21.92 31.88
C ALA A 84 -11.44 20.81 30.81
N THR A 85 -12.42 19.92 30.81
CA THR A 85 -12.56 18.89 29.76
C THR A 85 -13.12 19.54 28.50
N CYS A 86 -12.50 19.28 27.35
CA CYS A 86 -13.02 19.73 26.07
C CYS A 86 -14.22 18.85 25.69
N GLN A 87 -15.36 19.48 25.44
CA GLN A 87 -16.62 18.80 25.16
C GLN A 87 -17.24 19.33 23.87
N VAL A 88 -18.03 18.49 23.21
CA VAL A 88 -18.77 18.84 22.00
C VAL A 88 -20.24 18.48 22.14
N GLN A 89 -21.12 19.23 21.49
CA GLN A 89 -22.56 18.97 21.45
C GLN A 89 -23.05 18.91 20.00
N PHE A 90 -23.75 17.84 19.64
CA PHE A 90 -24.29 17.67 18.28
C PHE A 90 -25.62 18.42 18.12
N GLY A 91 -25.56 19.63 17.56
CA GLY A 91 -26.69 20.57 17.49
C GLY A 91 -26.97 21.28 18.82
N GLN A 92 -27.85 22.29 18.81
CA GLN A 92 -28.11 23.13 19.98
C GLN A 92 -28.74 22.40 21.18
N ASP A 93 -29.49 21.32 20.92
CA ASP A 93 -30.18 20.54 21.95
C ASP A 93 -29.67 19.09 22.03
N GLY A 94 -28.48 18.83 21.46
CA GLY A 94 -27.91 17.49 21.39
C GLY A 94 -27.32 16.98 22.70
N PRO A 95 -26.98 15.70 22.77
CA PRO A 95 -26.11 15.17 23.83
C PRO A 95 -24.71 15.78 23.74
N VAL A 96 -24.10 15.97 24.92
CA VAL A 96 -22.72 16.44 25.09
C VAL A 96 -21.80 15.24 25.23
N TYR A 97 -20.67 15.28 24.53
CA TYR A 97 -19.64 14.24 24.58
C TYR A 97 -18.27 14.84 24.88
N ASP A 98 -17.47 14.08 25.62
CA ASP A 98 -16.06 14.37 25.82
C ASP A 98 -15.27 14.12 24.53
N LEU A 99 -14.27 14.95 24.28
CA LEU A 99 -13.46 14.91 23.07
C LEU A 99 -12.09 14.27 23.34
N TYR A 100 -11.63 13.45 22.40
CA TYR A 100 -10.37 12.71 22.51
C TYR A 100 -9.52 12.91 21.26
N ASP A 101 -8.20 12.98 21.45
CA ASP A 101 -7.22 13.12 20.36
C ASP A 101 -7.02 11.79 19.61
N GLU A 102 -7.16 10.67 20.32
CA GLU A 102 -7.08 9.31 19.79
C GLU A 102 -8.31 8.49 20.25
N MET A 103 -8.47 7.28 19.71
CA MET A 103 -9.47 6.31 20.15
C MET A 103 -9.09 5.63 21.48
N ASP A 104 -8.67 6.42 22.46
CA ASP A 104 -8.26 6.00 23.81
C ASP A 104 -8.91 6.91 24.86
N LEU A 105 -9.32 6.32 25.99
CA LEU A 105 -9.86 7.07 27.11
C LEU A 105 -8.81 7.94 27.83
N ASN A 106 -7.51 7.67 27.62
CA ASN A 106 -6.43 8.47 28.20
C ASN A 106 -6.04 9.68 27.35
N SER A 107 -6.51 9.77 26.10
CA SER A 107 -6.25 10.90 25.19
C SER A 107 -7.31 11.99 25.29
N LEU A 108 -7.91 12.17 26.47
CA LEU A 108 -8.94 13.17 26.71
C LEU A 108 -8.38 14.59 26.47
N LYS A 109 -9.04 15.37 25.60
CA LYS A 109 -8.64 16.75 25.31
C LYS A 109 -9.12 17.69 26.41
N GLN A 110 -8.29 18.70 26.67
CA GLN A 110 -8.58 19.74 27.65
C GLN A 110 -8.80 21.08 26.96
N ASP A 111 -9.55 21.96 27.62
CA ASP A 111 -9.80 23.31 27.18
C ASP A 111 -9.66 24.33 28.31
N SER A 112 -9.40 25.58 27.94
CA SER A 112 -9.36 26.72 28.86
C SER A 112 -10.76 27.28 29.06
N GLU A 113 -11.62 27.17 28.04
CA GLU A 113 -13.00 27.63 28.11
C GLU A 113 -13.90 26.48 28.63
N GLY A 114 -14.76 26.80 29.59
CA GLY A 114 -15.72 25.85 30.10
C GLY A 114 -16.98 25.84 29.24
N GLY A 115 -17.34 24.69 28.69
CA GLY A 115 -18.61 24.49 27.97
C GLY A 115 -18.44 23.72 26.66
N PRO A 116 -19.53 23.13 26.13
CA PRO A 116 -19.44 22.31 24.93
C PRO A 116 -19.39 23.16 23.65
N ILE A 117 -18.54 22.75 22.71
CA ILE A 117 -18.47 23.28 21.35
C ILE A 117 -19.63 22.71 20.53
N ILE A 118 -20.50 23.57 20.00
CA ILE A 118 -21.65 23.12 19.20
C ILE A 118 -21.19 22.77 17.78
N ILE A 119 -21.32 21.49 17.44
CA ILE A 119 -21.07 20.97 16.09
C ILE A 119 -22.39 20.73 15.37
N GLN A 120 -22.51 21.28 14.16
CA GLN A 120 -23.65 21.04 13.29
C GLN A 120 -23.43 19.73 12.51
N PRO A 121 -24.42 18.82 12.48
CA PRO A 121 -24.33 17.57 11.73
C PRO A 121 -24.31 17.78 10.20
#